data_AF-A0A1C2ABG8-F1
#
_entry.id   AF-A0A1C2ABG8-F1
#
_cell.length_a   1.000
_cell.length_b   1.000
_cell.length_c   1.000
_cell.angle_alpha   90.00
_cell.angle_beta   90.00
_cell.angle_gamma   90.00
#
_symmetry.space_group_name_H-M   'P 1'
#
loop_
_entity.id
_entity.type
_entity.pdbx_description
1 polymer ?
#
loop_
_entity_poly.entity_id
_entity_poly.type
_entity_poly.pdbx_seq_one_letter_code
_entity_poly.pdbx_strand_id
1 'polypeptide(L)'
;MKFKIKIKPKISYYVSILVSSVILFYFAYKAIFAYLIHRELYGGGLDTLVLLRASISGIMLLLILLFIQFIKIPDLKSHRTIIRGVFIGWTSVFVILMIVNLSSIYFITLTGLVSFFSLITLFSLEDQIKEEKNTLTEKEIYLLQQLAKKK
;
A
#
# COMPACT_ATOMS: atom_id res chain seq x y z
N MET A 1 -3.63 12.57 23.38
CA MET A 1 -2.48 11.67 23.62
C MET A 1 -1.44 11.96 22.53
N LYS A 2 -0.27 12.54 22.84
CA LYS A 2 0.77 12.90 21.85
C LYS A 2 1.59 11.66 21.48
N PHE A 3 1.05 10.77 20.66
CA PHE A 3 1.84 9.68 20.08
C PHE A 3 2.78 10.25 19.01
N LYS A 4 3.98 10.67 19.41
CA LYS A 4 5.04 11.08 18.47
C LYS A 4 5.70 9.85 17.84
N ILE A 5 4.93 9.10 17.06
CA ILE A 5 5.47 8.01 16.24
C ILE A 5 5.85 8.63 14.90
N LYS A 6 7.16 8.69 14.58
CA LYS A 6 7.66 9.16 13.27
C LYS A 6 7.98 7.96 12.38
N ILE A 7 6.99 7.50 11.61
CA ILE A 7 7.17 6.42 10.63
C ILE A 7 7.46 7.07 9.27
N LYS A 8 8.52 6.59 8.61
CA LYS A 8 8.81 6.99 7.24
C LYS A 8 7.76 6.38 6.30
N PRO A 9 7.14 7.16 5.39
CA PRO A 9 6.10 6.68 4.46
C PRO A 9 6.53 5.45 3.64
N LYS A 10 7.83 5.41 3.30
CA LYS A 10 8.47 4.32 2.55
C LYS A 10 8.24 2.95 3.18
N ILE A 11 8.20 2.86 4.51
CA ILE A 11 7.98 1.61 5.24
C ILE A 11 6.60 1.03 4.92
N SER A 12 5.56 1.88 4.83
CA SER A 12 4.21 1.42 4.49
C SER A 12 4.12 0.86 3.07
N TYR A 13 4.91 1.39 2.12
CA TYR A 13 4.98 0.83 0.77
C TYR A 13 5.72 -0.51 0.76
N TYR A 14 6.82 -0.66 1.50
CA TYR A 14 7.51 -1.95 1.62
C TYR A 14 6.61 -3.04 2.22
N VAL A 15 5.87 -2.71 3.27
CA VAL A 15 4.89 -3.65 3.87
C VAL A 15 3.81 -4.03 2.87
N SER A 16 3.28 -3.06 2.10
CA SER A 16 2.28 -3.32 1.06
C SER A 16 2.85 -4.19 -0.08
N ILE A 17 4.08 -3.93 -0.51
CA ILE A 17 4.78 -4.75 -1.52
C ILE A 17 4.94 -6.19 -1.04
N LEU A 18 5.35 -6.40 0.22
CA LEU A 18 5.53 -7.73 0.78
C LEU A 18 4.21 -8.50 0.76
N VAL A 19 3.12 -7.89 1.22
CA VAL A 19 1.80 -8.55 1.23
C VAL A 19 1.26 -8.78 -0.18
N SER A 20 1.37 -7.81 -1.09
CA SER A 20 1.01 -8.03 -2.49
C SER A 20 1.84 -9.14 -3.12
N SER A 21 3.12 -9.29 -2.76
CA SER A 21 3.97 -10.38 -3.26
C SER A 21 3.51 -11.74 -2.75
N VAL A 22 3.14 -11.85 -1.48
CA VAL A 22 2.58 -13.10 -0.92
C VAL A 22 1.29 -13.49 -1.65
N ILE A 23 0.39 -12.53 -1.89
CA ILE A 23 -0.86 -12.78 -2.63
C ILE A 23 -0.56 -13.18 -4.08
N LEU A 24 0.37 -12.47 -4.75
CA LEU A 24 0.79 -12.76 -6.12
C LEU A 24 1.27 -14.20 -6.25
N PHE A 25 2.26 -14.61 -5.46
CA PHE A 25 2.83 -15.95 -5.59
C PHE A 25 1.81 -17.05 -5.26
N TYR A 26 0.95 -16.83 -4.25
CA TYR A 26 -0.10 -17.78 -3.91
C TYR A 26 -1.10 -17.99 -5.07
N PHE A 27 -1.60 -16.90 -5.66
CA PHE A 27 -2.57 -16.98 -6.75
C PHE A 27 -1.93 -17.42 -8.06
N ALA A 28 -0.69 -17.01 -8.35
CA ALA A 28 0.07 -17.49 -9.50
C ALA A 28 0.25 -19.01 -9.45
N TYR A 29 0.69 -19.54 -8.30
CA TYR A 29 0.80 -20.98 -8.06
C TYR A 29 -0.54 -21.68 -8.29
N LYS A 30 -1.62 -21.22 -7.64
CA LYS A 30 -2.96 -21.82 -7.80
C LYS A 30 -3.50 -21.73 -9.23
N ALA A 31 -3.17 -20.67 -9.98
CA ALA A 31 -3.57 -20.50 -11.37
C ALA A 31 -2.85 -21.50 -12.29
N ILE A 32 -1.54 -21.65 -12.13
CA ILE A 32 -0.72 -22.60 -12.92
C ILE A 32 -1.22 -24.03 -12.69
N PHE A 33 -1.40 -24.44 -11.43
CA PHE A 33 -1.88 -25.79 -11.12
C PHE A 33 -3.29 -26.04 -11.67
N ALA A 34 -4.20 -25.07 -11.55
CA ALA A 34 -5.54 -25.20 -12.10
C ALA A 34 -5.53 -25.28 -13.63
N TYR A 35 -4.64 -24.53 -14.29
CA TYR A 35 -4.47 -24.60 -15.74
C TYR A 35 -3.98 -25.98 -16.19
N LEU A 36 -2.96 -26.52 -15.51
CA LEU A 36 -2.42 -27.85 -15.82
C LEU A 36 -3.49 -28.94 -15.66
N ILE A 37 -4.23 -28.93 -14.55
CA ILE A 37 -5.31 -29.89 -14.29
C ILE A 37 -6.42 -29.77 -15.35
N HIS A 38 -6.84 -28.54 -15.65
CA HIS A 38 -7.92 -28.32 -16.63
C HIS A 38 -7.51 -28.77 -18.04
N ARG A 39 -6.26 -28.49 -18.42
CA ARG A 39 -5.70 -28.95 -19.70
C ARG A 39 -5.66 -30.46 -19.80
N GLU A 40 -5.31 -31.17 -18.73
CA GLU A 40 -5.23 -32.63 -18.72
C GLU A 40 -6.61 -33.29 -18.73
N LEU A 41 -7.58 -32.74 -17.97
CA LEU A 41 -8.92 -33.32 -17.85
C LEU A 41 -9.84 -33.02 -19.03
N TYR A 42 -9.72 -31.83 -19.64
CA TYR A 42 -10.67 -31.36 -20.65
C TYR A 42 -10.05 -31.15 -22.03
N GLY A 43 -8.77 -31.51 -22.22
CA GLY A 43 -8.10 -31.51 -23.53
C GLY A 43 -7.72 -30.14 -24.08
N GLY A 44 -7.92 -29.07 -23.30
CA GLY A 44 -7.57 -27.68 -23.67
C GLY A 44 -8.74 -26.70 -23.50
N GLY A 45 -8.41 -25.46 -23.19
CA GLY A 45 -9.39 -24.41 -22.86
C GLY A 45 -8.89 -23.53 -21.71
N LEU A 46 -9.49 -22.35 -21.54
CA LEU A 46 -9.17 -21.43 -20.45
C LEU A 46 -10.36 -21.37 -19.49
N ASP A 47 -10.26 -22.11 -18.38
CA ASP A 47 -11.30 -22.13 -17.35
C ASP A 47 -11.44 -20.76 -16.67
N THR A 48 -12.67 -20.41 -16.30
CA THR A 48 -12.98 -19.13 -15.66
C THR A 48 -12.26 -18.99 -14.32
N LEU A 49 -12.09 -20.09 -13.57
CA LEU A 49 -11.34 -20.07 -12.31
C LEU A 49 -9.84 -19.82 -12.53
N VAL A 50 -9.27 -20.36 -13.61
CA VAL A 50 -7.88 -20.09 -13.99
C VAL A 50 -7.71 -18.62 -14.32
N LEU A 51 -8.62 -18.07 -15.13
CA LEU A 51 -8.58 -16.66 -15.53
C LEU A 51 -8.69 -15.71 -14.33
N LEU A 52 -9.62 -15.97 -13.39
CA LEU A 52 -9.80 -15.14 -12.20
C LEU A 52 -8.54 -15.14 -11.34
N ARG A 53 -7.92 -16.30 -11.09
CA ARG A 53 -6.70 -16.42 -10.28
C ARG A 53 -5.50 -15.75 -10.97
N ALA A 54 -5.37 -15.93 -12.29
CA ALA A 54 -4.34 -15.26 -13.08
C ALA A 54 -4.53 -13.72 -13.07
N SER A 55 -5.78 -13.25 -13.20
CA SER A 55 -6.11 -11.82 -13.16
C SER A 55 -5.75 -11.19 -11.81
N ILE A 56 -6.09 -11.85 -10.69
CA ILE A 56 -5.70 -11.39 -9.35
C ILE A 56 -4.17 -11.29 -9.24
N SER A 57 -3.45 -12.32 -9.69
CA SER A 57 -1.98 -12.29 -9.71
C SER A 57 -1.43 -11.14 -10.55
N GLY A 58 -2.01 -10.88 -11.72
CA GLY A 58 -1.61 -9.78 -12.60
C GLY A 58 -1.84 -8.40 -11.97
N ILE A 59 -3.00 -8.19 -11.34
CA ILE A 59 -3.31 -6.95 -10.62
C ILE A 59 -2.33 -6.74 -9.45
N MET A 60 -1.99 -7.80 -8.71
CA MET A 60 -1.01 -7.72 -7.63
C MET A 60 0.38 -7.35 -8.13
N LEU A 61 0.79 -7.88 -9.29
CA LEU A 61 2.06 -7.50 -9.93
C LEU A 61 2.07 -6.02 -10.30
N LEU A 62 0.98 -5.51 -10.88
CA LEU A 62 0.84 -4.09 -11.21
C LEU A 62 0.90 -3.22 -9.95
N LEU A 63 0.23 -3.62 -8.87
CA LEU A 63 0.28 -2.91 -7.59
C LEU A 63 1.70 -2.83 -7.02
N ILE A 64 2.48 -3.92 -7.08
CA ILE A 64 3.88 -3.93 -6.63
C ILE A 64 4.70 -2.90 -7.42
N LEU A 65 4.55 -2.88 -8.74
CA LEU A 65 5.25 -1.91 -9.59
C LEU A 65 4.87 -0.46 -9.24
N LEU A 66 3.59 -0.19 -8.98
CA LEU A 66 3.14 1.13 -8.53
C LEU A 66 3.74 1.52 -7.18
N PHE A 67 3.75 0.62 -6.20
CA PHE A 67 4.36 0.90 -4.89
C PHE A 67 5.85 1.21 -4.99
N ILE A 68 6.57 0.53 -5.88
CA ILE A 68 7.99 0.84 -6.16
C ILE A 68 8.14 2.27 -6.71
N GLN A 69 7.23 2.72 -7.58
CA GLN A 69 7.23 4.09 -8.08
C GLN A 69 6.94 5.11 -6.97
N PHE A 70 5.96 4.83 -6.10
CA PHE A 70 5.60 5.73 -5.01
C PHE A 70 6.74 5.95 -4.01
N ILE A 71 7.63 4.97 -3.80
CA ILE A 71 8.81 5.13 -2.93
C ILE A 71 9.76 6.23 -3.42
N LYS A 72 9.80 6.48 -4.74
CA LYS A 72 10.69 7.47 -5.36
C LYS A 72 10.20 8.91 -5.22
N ILE A 73 8.93 9.11 -4.86
CA ILE A 73 8.35 10.45 -4.69
C ILE A 73 8.99 11.11 -3.45
N PRO A 74 9.46 12.36 -3.53
CA PRO A 74 10.07 13.05 -2.39
C PRO A 74 9.07 13.83 -1.51
N ASP A 75 7.90 14.18 -2.04
CA ASP A 75 6.94 15.09 -1.38
C ASP A 75 6.05 14.40 -0.32
N LEU A 76 6.02 14.98 0.89
CA LEU A 76 5.25 14.51 2.03
C LEU A 76 3.73 14.63 1.83
N LYS A 77 3.26 15.72 1.18
CA LYS A 77 1.82 15.87 0.90
C LYS A 77 1.33 14.84 -0.11
N SER A 78 2.12 14.56 -1.13
CA SER A 78 1.87 13.51 -2.11
C SER A 78 1.82 12.14 -1.44
N HIS A 79 2.77 11.83 -0.55
CA HIS A 79 2.73 10.60 0.24
C HIS A 79 1.47 10.45 1.07
N ARG A 80 0.98 11.53 1.69
CA ARG A 80 -0.29 11.50 2.44
C ARG A 80 -1.47 11.11 1.55
N THR A 81 -1.60 11.73 0.38
CA THR A 81 -2.68 11.40 -0.56
C THR A 81 -2.60 9.95 -1.04
N ILE A 82 -1.39 9.50 -1.38
CA ILE A 82 -1.17 8.13 -1.86
C ILE A 82 -1.47 7.11 -0.74
N ILE A 83 -0.92 7.28 0.47
CA ILE A 83 -1.14 6.35 1.58
C ILE A 83 -2.62 6.31 1.98
N ARG A 84 -3.34 7.43 1.88
CA ARG A 84 -4.80 7.43 2.06
C ARG A 84 -5.50 6.53 1.04
N GLY A 85 -5.10 6.59 -0.23
CA GLY A 85 -5.58 5.68 -1.27
C GLY A 85 -5.24 4.21 -0.98
N VAL A 86 -4.00 3.94 -0.55
CA VAL A 86 -3.55 2.59 -0.18
C VAL A 86 -4.34 2.04 1.01
N PHE A 87 -4.60 2.87 2.03
CA PHE A 87 -5.43 2.50 3.17
C PHE A 87 -6.85 2.13 2.74
N ILE A 88 -7.48 2.95 1.90
CA ILE A 88 -8.83 2.66 1.38
C ILE A 88 -8.83 1.35 0.58
N GLY A 89 -7.83 1.14 -0.28
CA GLY A 89 -7.67 -0.08 -1.07
C GLY A 89 -7.59 -1.33 -0.21
N TRP A 90 -6.67 -1.38 0.75
CA TRP A 90 -6.50 -2.55 1.64
C TRP A 90 -7.70 -2.78 2.55
N THR A 91 -8.31 -1.70 3.06
CA THR A 91 -9.51 -1.80 3.90
C THR A 91 -10.70 -2.36 3.11
N SER A 92 -10.87 -1.94 1.86
CA SER A 92 -11.91 -2.48 0.98
C SER A 92 -11.73 -3.99 0.76
N VAL A 93 -10.50 -4.41 0.43
CA VAL A 93 -10.18 -5.85 0.26
C VAL A 93 -10.43 -6.63 1.55
N PHE A 94 -10.02 -6.09 2.70
CA PHE A 94 -10.26 -6.70 4.01
C PHE A 94 -11.75 -6.91 4.29
N VAL A 95 -12.58 -5.89 4.08
CA VAL A 95 -14.04 -5.95 4.29
C VAL A 95 -14.69 -6.94 3.33
N ILE A 96 -14.31 -6.92 2.04
CA ILE A 96 -14.84 -7.86 1.05
C ILE A 96 -14.48 -9.31 1.41
N LEU A 97 -13.22 -9.58 1.82
CA LEU A 97 -12.81 -10.92 2.24
C LEU A 97 -13.57 -11.41 3.47
N MET A 98 -13.80 -10.52 4.43
CA MET A 98 -14.64 -10.79 5.61
C MET A 98 -16.07 -11.17 5.23
N ILE A 99 -16.65 -10.59 4.18
CA ILE A 99 -18.04 -10.91 3.78
C ILE A 99 -18.09 -12.18 2.93
N VAL A 100 -17.20 -12.30 1.94
CA VAL A 100 -17.27 -13.33 0.90
C VAL A 100 -16.73 -14.67 1.39
N ASN A 101 -15.67 -14.68 2.20
CA ASN A 101 -14.98 -15.92 2.53
C ASN A 101 -14.20 -15.85 3.86
N LEU A 102 -14.91 -16.01 4.98
CA LEU A 102 -14.32 -16.10 6.33
C LEU A 102 -13.30 -17.24 6.48
N SER A 103 -13.40 -18.30 5.67
CA SER A 103 -12.48 -19.45 5.73
C SER A 103 -11.05 -19.05 5.33
N SER A 104 -10.89 -17.95 4.58
CA SER A 104 -9.57 -17.40 4.20
C SER A 104 -8.95 -16.55 5.32
N ILE A 105 -8.93 -17.06 6.55
CA ILE A 105 -8.56 -16.30 7.75
C ILE A 105 -7.15 -15.69 7.66
N TYR A 106 -6.20 -16.40 7.05
CA TYR A 106 -4.84 -15.90 6.83
C TYR A 106 -4.82 -14.61 5.98
N PHE A 107 -5.57 -14.59 4.87
CA PHE A 107 -5.66 -13.40 4.01
C PHE A 107 -6.40 -12.26 4.69
N ILE A 108 -7.44 -12.56 5.47
CA ILE A 108 -8.16 -11.58 6.28
C ILE A 108 -7.21 -10.94 7.30
N THR A 109 -6.47 -11.74 8.05
CA THR A 109 -5.49 -11.20 9.02
C THR A 109 -4.40 -10.38 8.35
N LEU A 110 -3.89 -10.83 7.22
CA LEU A 110 -2.81 -10.16 6.50
C LEU A 110 -3.27 -8.80 5.94
N THR A 111 -4.42 -8.76 5.28
CA THR A 111 -4.99 -7.53 4.73
C THR A 111 -5.42 -6.55 5.82
N GLY A 112 -5.96 -7.05 6.94
CA GLY A 112 -6.26 -6.26 8.13
C GLY A 112 -5.02 -5.62 8.75
N LEU A 113 -3.93 -6.39 8.90
CA LEU A 113 -2.65 -5.88 9.42
C LEU A 113 -2.06 -4.77 8.53
N VAL A 114 -2.09 -4.95 7.20
CA VAL A 114 -1.58 -3.92 6.27
C VAL A 114 -2.45 -2.67 6.30
N SER A 115 -3.78 -2.83 6.34
CA SER A 115 -4.70 -1.69 6.50
C SER A 115 -4.38 -0.93 7.79
N PHE A 116 -4.25 -1.62 8.91
CA PHE A 116 -3.92 -1.01 10.19
C PHE A 116 -2.56 -0.30 10.17
N PHE A 117 -1.53 -0.91 9.59
CA PHE A 117 -0.21 -0.29 9.45
C PHE A 117 -0.25 0.98 8.59
N SER A 118 -1.02 0.96 7.50
CA SER A 118 -1.19 2.12 6.62
C SER A 118 -1.94 3.27 7.33
N LEU A 119 -2.89 2.95 8.22
CA LEU A 119 -3.60 3.94 9.05
C LEU A 119 -2.66 4.63 10.05
N ILE A 120 -1.83 3.87 10.76
CA ILE A 120 -0.83 4.43 11.69
C ILE A 120 0.14 5.35 10.92
N THR A 121 0.58 4.91 9.74
CA THR A 121 1.48 5.71 8.90
C THR A 121 0.81 7.00 8.44
N LEU A 122 -0.50 6.98 8.14
CA LEU A 122 -1.26 8.17 7.75
C LEU A 122 -1.30 9.21 8.89
N PHE A 123 -1.60 8.78 10.12
CA PHE A 123 -1.58 9.69 11.28
C PHE A 123 -0.19 10.27 11.54
N SER A 124 0.84 9.44 11.44
CA SER A 124 2.24 9.89 11.56
C SER A 124 2.61 10.95 10.51
N LEU A 125 2.09 10.81 9.29
CA LEU A 125 2.31 11.77 8.21
C LEU A 125 1.60 13.11 8.45
N GLU A 126 0.39 13.10 8.99
CA GLU A 126 -0.33 14.34 9.32
C GLU A 126 0.41 15.16 10.37
N ASP A 127 0.96 14.50 11.38
CA ASP A 127 1.79 15.15 12.40
C ASP A 127 3.08 15.71 11.80
N GLN A 128 3.75 14.96 10.92
CA GLN A 128 4.98 15.43 10.24
C GLN A 128 4.72 16.65 9.35
N ILE A 129 3.63 16.67 8.58
CA ILE A 129 3.27 17.80 7.73
C ILE A 129 2.90 19.04 8.58
N LYS A 130 2.27 18.84 9.73
CA LYS A 130 1.95 19.93 10.66
C LYS A 130 3.20 20.49 11.32
N GLU A 131 4.17 19.65 11.67
CA GLU A 131 5.49 20.10 12.16
C GLU A 131 6.24 20.90 11.09
N GLU A 132 6.29 20.41 9.84
CA GLU A 132 6.97 21.08 8.72
C GLU A 132 6.38 22.46 8.40
N LYS A 133 5.05 22.62 8.47
CA LYS A 133 4.39 23.93 8.30
C LYS A 133 4.73 24.95 9.40
N ASN A 134 5.06 24.49 10.60
CA ASN A 134 5.35 25.36 11.74
C ASN A 134 6.84 25.74 11.82
N THR A 135 7.69 25.13 10.99
CA THR A 135 9.11 25.42 10.89
C THR A 135 9.38 26.30 9.67
N LEU A 136 10.01 27.45 9.89
CA LEU A 136 10.46 28.33 8.81
C LEU A 136 11.65 27.70 8.07
N THR A 137 11.64 27.81 6.76
CA THR A 137 12.73 27.33 5.88
C THR A 137 13.98 28.20 6.09
N GLU A 138 15.19 27.67 5.89
CA GLU A 138 16.44 28.45 6.03
C GLU A 138 16.44 29.74 5.20
N LYS A 139 15.85 29.71 4.00
CA LYS A 139 15.66 30.91 3.16
C LYS A 139 14.71 31.93 3.79
N GLU A 140 13.63 31.48 4.40
CA GLU A 140 12.67 32.35 5.09
C GLU A 140 13.29 32.94 6.34
N ILE A 141 14.06 32.15 7.10
CA ILE A 141 14.85 32.61 8.24
C ILE A 141 15.89 33.63 7.78
N TYR A 142 16.61 33.37 6.69
CA TYR A 142 17.59 34.30 6.11
C TYR A 142 16.94 35.62 5.69
N LEU A 143 15.79 35.56 5.00
CA LEU A 143 15.02 36.76 4.62
C LEU A 143 14.49 37.52 5.83
N LEU A 144 14.00 36.82 6.86
CA LEU A 144 13.56 37.42 8.12
C LEU A 144 14.73 38.09 8.85
N GLN A 145 15.91 37.47 8.87
CA GLN A 145 17.13 38.06 9.44
C GLN A 145 17.57 39.30 8.67
N GLN A 146 17.44 39.30 7.35
CA GLN A 146 17.76 40.45 6.50
C GLN A 146 16.76 41.61 6.69
N LEU A 147 15.47 41.29 6.89
CA LEU A 147 14.43 42.27 7.24
C LEU A 147 14.62 42.84 8.65
N ALA A 148 15.01 41.99 9.61
CA ALA A 148 15.28 42.41 10.98
C ALA A 148 16.54 43.29 11.11
N LYS A 149 17.58 43.03 10.30
CA LYS A 149 18.80 43.88 10.22
C LYS A 149 18.59 45.20 9.47
N LYS A 150 17.43 45.40 8.83
CA LYS A 150 17.07 46.64 8.12
C LYS A 150 16.41 47.71 9.01
N LYS A 151 16.48 47.56 10.34
CA LYS A 151 16.03 48.58 11.31
C LYS A 151 17.19 49.37 11.88
#